data_AF-A0AAV5URA3-F1
#
_entry.id   AF-A0AAV5URA3-F1
#
_cell.length_a   1.000
_cell.length_b   1.000
_cell.length_c   1.000
_cell.angle_alpha   90.00
_cell.angle_beta   90.00
_cell.angle_gamma   90.00
#
_symmetry.space_group_name_H-M   'P 1'
#
loop_
_entity.id
_entity.type
_entity.pdbx_description
1 polymer ?
#
loop_
_entity_poly.entity_id
_entity_poly.type
_entity_poly.pdbx_seq_one_letter_code
_entity_poly.pdbx_strand_id
1 'polypeptide(L)'
;MLQTNHLGSPFYILNFVHVILHLVALFCLTVMWTAQRIFIEIINFEFGWQLIPILCLWFTLLVSAYVCFGGLTDRPVLGSWPKQRIEIIYAIGLAALLLSVGLQTWIMFPAWYDPFFQIRYLIACITTWILLFTWIAFLVLHLLRVRN
;
A
#
# COMPACT_ATOMS: atom_id res chain seq x y z
N MET A 1 8.35 -28.69 -22.35
CA MET A 1 7.74 -27.69 -21.44
C MET A 1 8.84 -27.20 -20.51
N LEU A 2 9.45 -26.07 -20.84
CA LEU A 2 10.39 -25.40 -19.93
C LEU A 2 9.53 -24.64 -18.91
N GLN A 3 9.43 -25.16 -17.69
CA GLN A 3 8.96 -24.39 -16.54
C GLN A 3 9.96 -23.25 -16.34
N THR A 4 9.67 -22.09 -16.92
CA THR A 4 10.38 -20.86 -16.61
C THR A 4 10.13 -20.56 -15.14
N ASN A 5 11.19 -20.47 -14.33
CA ASN A 5 11.12 -20.14 -12.90
C ASN A 5 10.43 -18.77 -12.69
N HIS A 6 9.10 -18.75 -12.59
CA HIS A 6 8.30 -17.53 -12.43
C HIS A 6 8.52 -16.84 -11.07
N LEU A 7 8.96 -17.61 -10.06
CA LEU A 7 9.34 -17.12 -8.73
C LEU A 7 10.50 -16.10 -8.75
N GLY A 8 11.37 -16.16 -9.77
CA GLY A 8 12.47 -15.22 -9.96
C GLY A 8 12.12 -14.03 -10.86
N SER A 9 10.86 -13.91 -11.32
CA SER A 9 10.49 -12.82 -12.21
C SER A 9 10.50 -11.47 -11.46
N PRO A 10 11.05 -10.40 -12.06
CA PRO A 10 11.11 -9.09 -11.41
C PRO A 10 9.73 -8.56 -11.01
N PHE A 11 8.70 -8.92 -11.77
CA PHE A 11 7.30 -8.59 -11.45
C PHE A 11 6.82 -9.21 -10.13
N TYR A 12 7.14 -10.48 -9.88
CA TYR A 12 6.74 -11.14 -8.64
C TYR A 12 7.45 -10.53 -7.42
N ILE A 13 8.75 -10.26 -7.56
CA ILE A 13 9.55 -9.61 -6.52
C ILE A 13 8.97 -8.23 -6.18
N LEU A 14 8.63 -7.43 -7.19
CA LEU A 14 8.02 -6.12 -7.00
C LEU A 14 6.69 -6.23 -6.23
N ASN A 15 5.80 -7.15 -6.60
CA ASN A 15 4.52 -7.35 -5.91
C ASN A 15 4.70 -7.78 -4.46
N PHE A 16 5.65 -8.68 -4.21
CA PHE A 16 5.95 -9.18 -2.87
C PHE A 16 6.49 -8.07 -1.97
N VAL A 17 7.45 -7.27 -2.48
CA VAL A 17 7.93 -6.06 -1.79
C VAL A 17 6.78 -5.09 -1.52
N HIS A 18 5.85 -4.96 -2.46
CA HIS A 18 4.66 -4.11 -2.31
C HIS A 18 3.78 -4.54 -1.13
N VAL A 19 3.53 -5.84 -0.99
CA VAL A 19 2.77 -6.39 0.14
C VAL A 19 3.49 -6.15 1.46
N ILE A 20 4.80 -6.40 1.53
CA ILE A 20 5.60 -6.14 2.75
C ILE A 20 5.52 -4.67 3.16
N LEU A 21 5.72 -3.75 2.23
CA LEU A 21 5.69 -2.32 2.52
C LEU A 21 4.30 -1.85 2.97
N HIS A 22 3.21 -2.46 2.48
CA HIS A 22 1.87 -2.17 3.01
C HIS A 22 1.73 -2.63 4.46
N LEU A 23 2.24 -3.81 4.81
CA LEU A 23 2.24 -4.28 6.20
C LEU A 23 3.05 -3.36 7.11
N VAL A 24 4.19 -2.86 6.64
CA VAL A 24 5.00 -1.87 7.37
C VAL A 24 4.23 -0.56 7.54
N ALA A 25 3.61 -0.03 6.48
CA ALA A 25 2.81 1.20 6.55
C ALA A 25 1.65 1.05 7.55
N LEU A 26 0.94 -0.08 7.50
CA LEU A 26 -0.15 -0.40 8.43
C LEU A 26 0.38 -0.51 9.86
N PHE A 27 1.52 -1.16 10.07
CA PHE A 27 2.14 -1.25 11.39
C PHE A 27 2.46 0.15 11.94
N CYS A 28 3.14 1.00 11.16
CA CYS A 28 3.49 2.37 11.58
C CYS A 28 2.27 3.23 11.91
N LEU A 29 1.16 3.05 11.19
CA LEU A 29 -0.05 3.83 11.40
C LEU A 29 -0.95 3.26 12.51
N THR A 30 -0.88 1.95 12.78
CA THR A 30 -1.69 1.30 13.82
C THR A 30 -0.99 1.24 15.17
N VAL A 31 0.34 1.28 15.19
CA VAL A 31 1.15 1.21 16.41
C VAL A 31 1.85 2.55 16.60
N MET A 32 1.30 3.37 17.49
CA MET A 32 1.93 4.64 17.87
C MET A 32 2.76 4.46 19.14
N TRP A 33 3.98 4.99 19.13
CA TRP A 33 4.91 4.89 20.25
C TRP A 33 5.05 6.19 20.99
N THR A 34 4.38 6.32 22.11
CA THR A 34 4.63 7.43 23.01
C THR A 34 5.81 7.13 23.93
N ALA A 35 6.47 8.16 24.45
CA ALA A 35 7.64 8.02 25.34
C ALA A 35 7.42 7.07 26.54
N GLN A 36 6.16 6.77 26.90
CA GLN A 36 5.83 5.89 28.02
C GLN A 36 4.80 4.79 27.70
N ARG A 37 4.17 4.79 26.52
CA ARG A 37 3.06 3.87 26.19
C ARG A 37 3.01 3.52 24.71
N ILE A 38 2.64 2.29 24.42
CA ILE A 38 2.33 1.84 23.05
C ILE A 38 0.82 1.91 22.89
N PHE A 39 0.35 2.67 21.89
CA PHE A 39 -1.06 2.76 21.54
C PHE A 39 -1.31 1.92 20.30
N ILE A 40 -2.40 1.15 20.33
CA ILE A 40 -2.93 0.46 19.16
C ILE A 40 -4.16 1.24 18.72
N GLU A 41 -4.00 2.00 17.64
CA GLU A 41 -4.96 2.99 17.12
C GLU A 41 -6.33 2.35 16.84
N ILE A 42 -6.32 1.12 16.30
CA ILE A 42 -7.53 0.33 15.99
C ILE A 42 -8.37 0.02 17.23
N ILE A 43 -7.77 0.00 18.41
CA ILE A 43 -8.44 -0.37 19.67
C ILE A 43 -8.85 0.87 20.45
N ASN A 44 -8.00 1.91 20.46
CA ASN A 44 -8.20 3.06 21.34
C ASN A 44 -8.98 4.24 20.73
N PHE A 45 -9.21 4.28 19.41
CA PHE A 45 -10.04 5.31 18.72
C PHE A 45 -9.76 6.78 19.10
N GLU A 46 -8.66 7.09 19.81
CA GLU A 46 -8.36 8.42 20.32
C GLU A 46 -8.23 9.43 19.17
N PHE A 47 -7.77 8.98 18.00
CA PHE A 47 -7.71 9.79 16.80
C PHE A 47 -8.56 9.17 15.68
N GLY A 48 -9.89 9.28 15.79
CA GLY A 48 -10.85 8.72 14.83
C GLY A 48 -10.63 9.09 13.35
N TRP A 49 -9.92 10.18 13.06
CA TRP A 49 -9.53 10.56 11.70
C TRP A 49 -8.43 9.67 11.10
N GLN A 50 -7.65 8.96 11.92
CA GLN A 50 -6.63 8.00 11.48
C GLN A 50 -7.19 6.73 10.87
N LEU A 51 -8.46 6.40 11.15
CA LEU A 51 -9.14 5.28 10.51
C LEU A 51 -9.16 5.38 8.99
N ILE A 52 -9.26 6.59 8.43
CA ILE A 52 -9.36 6.77 6.98
C ILE A 52 -8.12 6.21 6.27
N PRO A 53 -6.89 6.67 6.55
CA PRO A 53 -5.71 6.09 5.91
C PRO A 53 -5.45 4.63 6.31
N ILE A 54 -5.83 4.18 7.50
CA ILE A 54 -5.77 2.75 7.87
C ILE A 54 -6.63 1.92 6.91
N LEU A 55 -7.89 2.32 6.70
CA LEU A 55 -8.80 1.65 5.78
C LEU A 55 -8.30 1.71 4.32
N CYS A 56 -7.71 2.85 3.92
CA CYS A 56 -7.10 3.00 2.59
C CYS A 56 -5.96 1.99 2.40
N LEU A 57 -5.05 1.89 3.36
CA LEU A 57 -3.91 0.95 3.32
C LEU A 57 -4.37 -0.51 3.36
N TRP A 58 -5.41 -0.84 4.13
CA TRP A 58 -6.01 -2.17 4.12
C TRP A 58 -6.59 -2.51 2.75
N PHE A 59 -7.33 -1.59 2.14
CA PHE A 59 -7.86 -1.80 0.80
C PHE A 59 -6.74 -2.03 -0.22
N THR A 60 -5.73 -1.16 -0.26
CA THR A 60 -4.63 -1.29 -1.22
C THR A 60 -3.76 -2.53 -0.96
N LEU A 61 -3.63 -2.96 0.31
CA LEU A 61 -3.03 -4.24 0.68
C LEU A 61 -3.82 -5.41 0.10
N LEU A 62 -5.14 -5.44 0.25
CA LEU A 62 -5.98 -6.52 -0.28
C LEU A 62 -5.86 -6.64 -1.81
N VAL A 63 -5.85 -5.51 -2.52
CA VAL A 63 -5.66 -5.49 -3.97
C VAL A 63 -4.26 -5.99 -4.34
N SER A 64 -3.22 -5.52 -3.66
CA SER A 64 -1.83 -5.94 -3.88
C SER A 64 -1.64 -7.43 -3.61
N ALA A 65 -2.22 -7.93 -2.51
CA ALA A 65 -2.21 -9.33 -2.13
C ALA A 65 -2.94 -10.19 -3.16
N TYR A 66 -4.13 -9.78 -3.62
CA TYR A 66 -4.86 -10.49 -4.67
C TYR A 66 -4.03 -10.67 -5.94
N VAL A 67 -3.33 -9.61 -6.40
CA VAL A 67 -2.48 -9.72 -7.58
C VAL A 67 -1.25 -10.59 -7.33
N CYS A 68 -0.63 -10.49 -6.14
CA CYS A 68 0.49 -11.33 -5.74
C CYS A 68 0.11 -12.81 -5.71
N PHE A 69 -1.02 -13.16 -5.08
CA PHE A 69 -1.54 -14.53 -5.01
C PHE A 69 -1.92 -15.08 -6.38
N GLY A 70 -2.56 -14.28 -7.23
CA GLY A 70 -2.87 -14.75 -8.58
C GLY A 70 -1.60 -15.05 -9.40
N GLY A 71 -0.53 -14.26 -9.19
CA GLY A 71 0.79 -14.54 -9.73
C GLY A 71 1.42 -15.86 -9.23
N LEU A 72 1.14 -16.28 -7.99
CA LEU A 72 1.56 -17.60 -7.46
C LEU A 72 0.81 -18.77 -8.09
N THR A 73 -0.44 -18.56 -8.49
CA THR A 73 -1.30 -19.61 -9.05
C THR A 73 -1.24 -19.74 -10.57
N ASP A 74 -0.26 -19.08 -11.21
CA ASP A 74 -0.14 -18.94 -12.68
C ASP A 74 -1.43 -18.45 -13.35
N ARG A 75 -2.33 -17.80 -12.59
CA ARG A 75 -3.54 -17.20 -13.13
C ARG A 75 -3.17 -15.81 -13.61
N PRO A 76 -3.35 -15.50 -14.90
CA PRO A 76 -3.08 -14.16 -15.40
C PRO A 76 -4.11 -13.19 -14.83
N VAL A 77 -3.84 -12.63 -13.64
CA VAL A 77 -4.70 -11.62 -13.00
C VAL A 77 -4.89 -10.43 -13.92
N LEU A 78 -3.91 -10.16 -14.80
CA LEU A 78 -3.90 -9.01 -15.70
C LEU A 78 -4.13 -9.37 -17.17
N GLY A 79 -4.51 -10.62 -17.45
CA GLY A 79 -4.85 -11.07 -18.81
C GLY A 79 -3.76 -10.75 -19.84
N SER A 80 -4.18 -10.27 -21.03
CA SER A 80 -3.32 -9.93 -22.17
C SER A 80 -2.72 -8.51 -22.13
N TRP A 81 -2.58 -7.90 -20.95
CA TRP A 81 -1.93 -6.60 -20.85
C TRP A 81 -0.44 -6.69 -21.23
N PRO A 82 0.12 -5.70 -21.95
CA PRO A 82 1.54 -5.64 -22.19
C PRO A 82 2.29 -5.57 -20.86
N LYS A 83 3.17 -6.54 -20.61
CA LYS A 83 3.95 -6.68 -19.38
C LYS A 83 4.60 -5.36 -18.93
N GLN A 84 5.18 -4.61 -19.87
CA GLN A 84 5.79 -3.29 -19.61
C GLN A 84 4.82 -2.26 -19.01
N ARG A 85 3.56 -2.20 -19.47
CA ARG A 85 2.60 -1.21 -18.96
C ARG A 85 2.19 -1.50 -17.52
N ILE A 86 2.04 -2.80 -17.20
CA ILE A 86 1.77 -3.25 -15.84
C ILE A 86 2.95 -2.87 -14.92
N GLU A 87 4.17 -3.20 -15.34
CA GLU A 87 5.37 -2.94 -14.54
C GLU A 87 5.54 -1.45 -14.20
N ILE A 88 5.20 -0.54 -15.12
CA ILE A 88 5.23 0.90 -14.87
C ILE A 88 4.22 1.32 -13.80
N ILE A 89 2.97 0.84 -13.86
CA ILE A 89 1.95 1.15 -12.86
C ILE A 89 2.39 0.66 -11.48
N TYR A 90 2.95 -0.55 -11.44
CA TYR A 90 3.51 -1.11 -10.21
C TYR A 90 4.69 -0.32 -9.66
N ALA A 91 5.61 0.13 -10.52
CA ALA A 91 6.74 0.96 -10.11
C ALA A 91 6.26 2.31 -9.51
N ILE A 92 5.26 2.94 -10.13
CA ILE A 92 4.63 4.17 -9.61
C ILE A 92 3.96 3.90 -8.26
N GLY A 93 3.18 2.82 -8.16
CA GLY A 93 2.55 2.41 -6.92
C GLY A 93 3.57 2.10 -5.82
N LEU A 94 4.73 1.53 -6.18
CA LEU A 94 5.82 1.22 -5.26
C LEU A 94 6.48 2.49 -4.74
N ALA A 95 6.76 3.45 -5.61
CA ALA A 95 7.31 4.75 -5.21
C ALA A 95 6.33 5.50 -4.29
N ALA A 96 5.04 5.52 -4.63
CA ALA A 96 4.00 6.12 -3.80
C ALA A 96 3.87 5.42 -2.43
N LEU A 97 3.99 4.09 -2.39
CA LEU A 97 3.96 3.34 -1.15
C LEU A 97 5.21 3.58 -0.28
N LEU A 98 6.41 3.64 -0.88
CA LEU A 98 7.63 4.00 -0.16
C LEU A 98 7.52 5.37 0.48
N LEU A 99 6.97 6.35 -0.25
CA LEU A 99 6.70 7.68 0.27
C LEU A 99 5.67 7.62 1.40
N SER A 100 4.59 6.85 1.23
CA SER A 100 3.58 6.64 2.29
C SER A 100 4.22 6.03 3.54
N VAL A 101 4.97 4.93 3.45
CA VAL A 101 5.68 4.29 4.57
C VAL A 101 6.60 5.29 5.28
N GLY A 102 7.39 6.06 4.52
CA GLY A 102 8.29 7.07 5.09
C GLY A 102 7.52 8.13 5.89
N LEU A 103 6.41 8.63 5.33
CA LEU A 103 5.55 9.60 5.99
C LEU A 103 4.82 9.00 7.21
N GLN A 104 4.37 7.74 7.14
CA GLN A 104 3.78 7.02 8.27
C GLN A 104 4.79 6.81 9.39
N THR A 105 6.04 6.47 9.04
CA THR A 105 7.14 6.36 10.01
C THR A 105 7.44 7.71 10.67
N TRP A 106 7.37 8.80 9.90
CA TRP A 106 7.62 10.15 10.41
C TRP A 106 6.57 10.60 11.43
N ILE A 107 5.31 10.20 11.27
CA ILE A 107 4.25 10.49 12.25
C ILE A 107 4.23 9.50 13.43
N MET A 108 4.80 8.30 13.27
CA MET A 108 4.83 7.24 14.30
C MET A 108 5.61 7.67 15.55
N PHE A 109 6.62 8.54 15.40
CA PHE A 109 7.37 9.12 16.50
C PHE A 109 6.68 10.41 16.95
N PRO A 110 5.99 10.38 18.09
CA PRO A 110 5.25 11.51 18.55
C PRO A 110 6.17 12.54 19.15
N ALA A 111 6.04 13.74 18.61
CA ALA A 111 6.12 14.92 19.43
C ALA A 111 4.71 15.53 19.41
N TRP A 112 3.83 15.16 20.33
CA TRP A 112 2.49 15.79 20.42
C TRP A 112 2.59 17.29 20.70
N TYR A 113 3.74 17.72 21.21
CA TYR A 113 4.13 19.12 21.39
C TYR A 113 4.71 19.78 20.14
N ASP A 114 4.86 19.03 19.04
CA ASP A 114 5.34 19.58 17.78
C ASP A 114 4.18 20.24 17.05
N PRO A 115 4.22 21.58 16.85
CA PRO A 115 3.16 22.30 16.16
C PRO A 115 2.98 21.82 14.71
N PHE A 116 3.97 21.11 14.15
CA PHE A 116 3.90 20.57 12.79
C PHE A 116 3.26 19.19 12.71
N PHE A 117 2.87 18.55 13.83
CA PHE A 117 2.28 17.20 13.81
C PHE A 117 1.06 17.09 12.88
N GLN A 118 0.13 18.05 12.95
CA GLN A 118 -1.06 18.08 12.10
C GLN A 118 -0.71 18.19 10.61
N ILE A 119 0.31 18.99 10.27
CA ILE A 119 0.76 19.17 8.88
C ILE A 119 1.43 17.90 8.36
N ARG A 120 2.33 17.29 9.14
CA ARG A 120 2.98 16.01 8.80
C ARG A 120 1.96 14.93 8.53
N TYR A 121 0.95 14.87 9.39
CA TYR A 121 -0.14 13.94 9.23
C TYR A 121 -0.98 14.20 7.97
N LEU A 122 -1.36 15.46 7.72
CA LEU A 122 -2.12 15.81 6.51
C LEU A 122 -1.37 15.38 5.24
N ILE A 123 -0.06 15.59 5.20
CA ILE A 123 0.80 15.16 4.09
C ILE A 123 0.76 13.62 3.97
N ALA A 124 0.96 12.87 5.07
CA ALA A 124 0.88 11.42 5.07
C ALA A 124 -0.49 10.89 4.57
N CYS A 125 -1.56 11.57 4.97
CA CYS A 125 -2.93 11.23 4.58
C CYS A 125 -3.16 11.45 3.07
N ILE A 126 -2.80 12.64 2.55
CA ILE A 126 -2.92 12.97 1.12
C ILE A 126 -2.11 11.98 0.27
N THR A 127 -0.88 11.64 0.67
CA THR A 127 -0.06 10.66 -0.05
C THR A 127 -0.73 9.27 -0.07
N THR A 128 -1.32 8.86 1.05
CA THR A 128 -2.05 7.59 1.13
C THR A 128 -3.31 7.58 0.27
N TRP A 129 -3.99 8.72 0.12
CA TRP A 129 -5.12 8.86 -0.81
C TRP A 129 -4.70 8.77 -2.27
N ILE A 130 -3.58 9.40 -2.65
CA ILE A 130 -3.03 9.27 -4.01
C ILE A 130 -2.74 7.80 -4.33
N LEU A 131 -2.17 7.06 -3.38
CA LEU A 131 -1.95 5.62 -3.50
C LEU A 131 -3.28 4.88 -3.70
N LEU A 132 -4.31 5.17 -2.89
CA LEU A 132 -5.65 4.60 -3.02
C LEU A 132 -6.23 4.84 -4.42
N PHE A 133 -6.26 6.10 -4.89
CA PHE A 133 -6.82 6.45 -6.18
C PHE A 133 -6.06 5.79 -7.34
N THR A 134 -4.74 5.61 -7.21
CA THR A 134 -3.93 4.86 -8.19
C THR A 134 -4.41 3.41 -8.30
N TRP A 135 -4.67 2.75 -7.17
CA TRP A 135 -5.18 1.38 -7.15
C TRP A 135 -6.63 1.25 -7.61
N ILE A 136 -7.50 2.22 -7.28
CA ILE A 136 -8.87 2.26 -7.80
C ILE A 136 -8.87 2.42 -9.32
N ALA A 137 -8.08 3.36 -9.85
CA ALA A 137 -7.96 3.55 -11.29
C ALA A 137 -7.46 2.28 -11.98
N PHE A 138 -6.46 1.60 -11.40
CA PHE A 138 -5.98 0.31 -11.89
C PHE A 138 -7.07 -0.77 -11.91
N LEU A 139 -7.85 -0.92 -10.84
CA LEU A 139 -8.96 -1.86 -10.76
C LEU A 139 -10.05 -1.55 -11.80
N VAL A 140 -10.43 -0.29 -11.95
CA VAL A 140 -11.43 0.14 -12.93
C VAL A 140 -10.96 -0.18 -14.35
N LEU A 141 -9.71 0.14 -14.69
CA LEU A 141 -9.12 -0.19 -16.00
C LEU A 141 -9.07 -1.71 -16.24
N HIS A 142 -8.80 -2.49 -15.19
CA HIS A 142 -8.83 -3.94 -15.26
C HIS A 142 -10.26 -4.46 -15.54
N LEU A 143 -11.26 -4.02 -14.77
CA LEU A 143 -12.65 -4.44 -14.91
C LEU A 143 -13.27 -4.06 -16.26
N LEU A 144 -13.00 -2.84 -16.74
CA LEU A 144 -13.49 -2.37 -18.03
C LEU A 144 -12.98 -3.25 -19.18
N ARG A 145 -11.76 -3.79 -19.06
CA ARG A 145 -11.20 -4.67 -20.07
C ARG A 145 -11.71 -6.10 -19.98
N VAL A 146 -11.90 -6.64 -18.77
CA VAL A 146 -12.46 -8.00 -18.62
C VAL A 146 -13.85 -8.11 -19.25
N ARG A 147 -14.59 -7.00 -19.34
CA ARG A 147 -15.91 -6.93 -19.95
C ARG A 147 -15.91 -6.85 -21.49
N ASN A 148 -14.80 -6.45 -22.11
CA ASN A 148 -14.66 -6.30 -23.57
C ASN A 148 -13.95 -7.49 -24.19
#